data_AF-A0A849I2I7-F1
#
_entry.id   AF-A0A849I2I7-F1
#
_cell.length_a   1.000
_cell.length_b   1.000
_cell.length_c   1.000
_cell.angle_alpha   90.00
_cell.angle_beta   90.00
_cell.angle_gamma   90.00
#
_symmetry.space_group_name_H-M   'P 1'
#
loop_
_entity.id
_entity.type
_entity.pdbx_description
1 polymer ?
#
loop_
_entity_poly.entity_id
_entity_poly.type
_entity_poly.pdbx_seq_one_letter_code
_entity_poly.pdbx_strand_id
1 'polypeptide(L)'
;MSLTILSVAYPLAPVSPDAAGGAEQVLSMLDRAIVEAGHRSVVVAQEGSKIAGTLVPVPAVSGDLDEGAKARAHAATRAAIGSALARFPVDLVHLHGIDFHAYLPPPGPPVLATLHLPPSWYPAEALRPSRPDTWLHCVSDIQHAACSEGPRLLPAIPNGVDVEALQARHAKRGYAMVLGRICPEKGVHVALEAAKLAGVPLLVAGEVFPYDSHRRYFDEEVRPRLDRQRRFVGPIGFARKRRLLTAARCLLVPSLAPETSSLVAREAASCGTPVIAFPNGALSDAVEHERTGFLVHDVEAMAAAIHRAGEIDPETCRETARRRFSRHIMTAAYLDLYAKLAARRMALHGAA
;
A
#
# COMPACT_ATOMS: atom_id res chain seq x y z
N MET A 1 6.30 -19.78 21.06
CA MET A 1 5.25 -19.14 21.89
C MET A 1 4.23 -18.53 20.94
N SER A 2 2.93 -18.70 21.19
CA SER A 2 1.89 -18.06 20.36
C SER A 2 1.75 -16.60 20.76
N LEU A 3 1.82 -15.68 19.80
CA LEU A 3 1.62 -14.24 20.04
C LEU A 3 0.18 -13.83 19.75
N THR A 4 -0.29 -12.76 20.40
CA THR A 4 -1.52 -12.03 20.06
C THR A 4 -1.15 -10.66 19.52
N ILE A 5 -1.43 -10.44 18.24
CA ILE A 5 -1.12 -9.20 17.53
C ILE A 5 -2.42 -8.43 17.31
N LEU A 6 -2.47 -7.17 17.75
CA LEU A 6 -3.56 -6.25 17.48
C LEU A 6 -3.19 -5.33 16.32
N SER A 7 -3.67 -5.62 15.12
CA SER A 7 -3.52 -4.75 13.96
C SER A 7 -4.63 -3.69 13.91
N VAL A 8 -4.28 -2.46 13.58
CA VAL A 8 -5.22 -1.33 13.48
C VAL A 8 -5.12 -0.73 12.07
N ALA A 9 -6.22 -0.84 11.33
CA ALA A 9 -6.33 -0.35 9.96
C ALA A 9 -6.48 1.17 9.88
N TYR A 10 -6.52 1.71 8.66
CA TYR A 10 -6.99 3.08 8.45
C TYR A 10 -8.44 3.21 8.90
N PRO A 11 -8.79 4.22 9.73
CA PRO A 11 -10.15 4.38 10.24
C PRO A 11 -11.24 4.61 9.18
N LEU A 12 -10.86 5.05 7.98
CA LEU A 12 -11.78 5.50 6.92
C LEU A 12 -11.81 4.56 5.69
N ALA A 13 -11.16 3.40 5.77
CA ALA A 13 -11.11 2.44 4.68
C ALA A 13 -11.34 1.01 5.18
N PRO A 14 -12.22 0.23 4.53
CA PRO A 14 -12.37 -1.18 4.89
C PRO A 14 -11.14 -1.99 4.46
N VAL A 15 -10.77 -2.96 5.28
CA VAL A 15 -9.74 -3.94 4.93
C VAL A 15 -10.38 -5.03 4.09
N SER A 16 -9.80 -5.31 2.93
CA SER A 16 -10.23 -6.38 2.03
C SER A 16 -9.07 -6.78 1.12
N PRO A 17 -9.01 -8.04 0.66
CA PRO A 17 -8.09 -8.44 -0.42
C PRO A 17 -8.26 -7.60 -1.70
N ASP A 18 -9.45 -7.02 -1.91
CA ASP A 18 -9.79 -6.17 -3.05
C ASP A 18 -9.65 -4.65 -2.75
N ALA A 19 -9.09 -4.27 -1.60
CA ALA A 19 -8.98 -2.87 -1.23
C ALA A 19 -8.13 -2.07 -2.24
N ALA A 20 -8.57 -0.84 -2.57
CA ALA A 20 -7.86 0.03 -3.49
C ALA A 20 -6.56 0.62 -2.88
N GLY A 21 -6.50 0.73 -1.55
CA GLY A 21 -5.35 1.24 -0.82
C GLY A 21 -4.30 0.15 -0.55
N GLY A 22 -3.04 0.56 -0.48
CA GLY A 22 -1.93 -0.37 -0.28
C GLY A 22 -1.75 -0.81 1.17
N ALA A 23 -2.06 0.06 2.14
CA ALA A 23 -1.94 -0.26 3.55
C ALA A 23 -2.94 -1.34 3.97
N GLU A 24 -4.16 -1.28 3.42
CA GLU A 24 -5.25 -2.23 3.65
C GLU A 24 -4.91 -3.61 3.06
N GLN A 25 -4.31 -3.63 1.86
CA GLN A 25 -3.81 -4.86 1.25
C GLN A 25 -2.68 -5.49 2.09
N VAL A 26 -1.73 -4.68 2.56
CA VAL A 26 -0.64 -5.15 3.44
C VAL A 26 -1.17 -5.71 4.75
N LEU A 27 -2.11 -5.01 5.40
CA LEU A 27 -2.74 -5.50 6.63
C LEU A 27 -3.46 -6.82 6.38
N SER A 28 -4.24 -6.94 5.29
CA SER A 28 -4.92 -8.19 4.94
C SER A 28 -3.94 -9.36 4.75
N MET A 29 -2.78 -9.12 4.12
CA MET A 29 -1.73 -10.14 3.98
C MET A 29 -1.11 -10.53 5.33
N LEU A 30 -0.86 -9.56 6.21
CA LEU A 30 -0.28 -9.79 7.53
C LEU A 30 -1.25 -10.53 8.44
N ASP A 31 -2.51 -10.12 8.49
CA ASP A 31 -3.57 -10.78 9.26
C ASP A 31 -3.66 -12.27 8.91
N ARG A 32 -3.69 -12.59 7.61
CA ARG A 32 -3.66 -13.98 7.14
C ARG A 32 -2.39 -14.71 7.57
N ALA A 33 -1.21 -14.09 7.41
CA ALA A 33 0.06 -14.72 7.78
C ALA A 33 0.20 -14.97 9.29
N ILE A 34 -0.33 -14.07 10.13
CA ILE A 34 -0.38 -14.23 11.59
C ILE A 34 -1.20 -15.47 11.95
N VAL A 35 -2.39 -15.64 11.35
CA VAL A 35 -3.23 -16.82 11.58
C VAL A 35 -2.55 -18.10 11.05
N GLU A 36 -1.99 -18.07 9.84
CA GLU A 36 -1.30 -19.22 9.24
C GLU A 36 -0.07 -19.66 10.05
N ALA A 37 0.61 -18.74 10.72
CA ALA A 37 1.72 -19.03 11.64
C ALA A 37 1.28 -19.56 13.02
N GLY A 38 -0.03 -19.71 13.26
CA GLY A 38 -0.56 -20.19 14.53
C GLY A 38 -0.59 -19.12 15.64
N HIS A 39 -0.48 -17.84 15.28
CA HIS A 39 -0.66 -16.72 16.19
C HIS A 39 -2.11 -16.23 16.18
N ARG A 40 -2.48 -15.42 17.18
CA ARG A 40 -3.80 -14.80 17.26
C ARG A 40 -3.76 -13.41 16.61
N SER A 41 -4.47 -13.26 15.50
CA SER A 41 -4.70 -11.96 14.87
C SER A 41 -6.00 -11.32 15.36
N VAL A 42 -5.91 -10.10 15.88
CA VAL A 42 -7.06 -9.24 16.21
C VAL A 42 -6.93 -7.98 15.37
N VAL A 43 -7.99 -7.59 14.66
CA VAL A 43 -7.97 -6.47 13.73
C VAL A 43 -9.01 -5.43 14.11
N VAL A 44 -8.58 -4.22 14.44
CA VAL A 44 -9.46 -3.04 14.51
C VAL A 44 -9.58 -2.47 13.11
N ALA A 45 -10.77 -2.56 12.52
CA ALA A 45 -11.04 -2.03 11.18
C ALA A 45 -12.51 -1.66 11.03
N GLN A 46 -12.83 -0.94 9.95
CA GLN A 46 -14.21 -0.57 9.63
C GLN A 46 -15.11 -1.81 9.54
N GLU A 47 -16.35 -1.69 10.00
CA GLU A 47 -17.40 -2.68 9.78
C GLU A 47 -17.49 -3.08 8.30
N GLY A 48 -17.71 -4.37 8.05
CA GLY A 48 -17.69 -4.95 6.70
C GLY A 48 -16.31 -5.33 6.17
N SER A 49 -15.22 -5.07 6.93
CA SER A 49 -13.88 -5.55 6.58
C SER A 49 -13.81 -7.09 6.53
N LYS A 50 -13.07 -7.61 5.56
CA LYS A 50 -12.83 -9.05 5.37
C LYS A 50 -11.46 -9.42 5.94
N ILE A 51 -11.46 -10.14 7.06
CA ILE A 51 -10.27 -10.52 7.82
C ILE A 51 -10.27 -12.04 8.07
N ALA A 52 -9.10 -12.61 8.30
CA ALA A 52 -8.86 -14.00 8.68
C ALA A 52 -8.90 -14.22 10.20
N GLY A 53 -8.46 -13.23 10.99
CA GLY A 53 -8.44 -13.28 12.46
C GLY A 53 -9.78 -12.94 13.12
N THR A 54 -9.74 -12.12 14.16
CA THR A 54 -10.92 -11.59 14.84
C THR A 54 -11.10 -10.10 14.55
N LEU A 55 -12.26 -9.70 14.03
CA LEU A 55 -12.60 -8.30 13.79
C LEU A 55 -13.08 -7.63 15.08
N VAL A 56 -12.55 -6.44 15.38
CA VAL A 56 -13.09 -5.47 16.31
C VAL A 56 -13.60 -4.29 15.47
N PRO A 57 -14.91 -4.22 15.21
CA PRO A 57 -15.46 -3.31 14.22
C PRO A 57 -15.45 -1.86 14.70
N VAL A 58 -15.14 -0.95 13.78
CA VAL A 58 -15.33 0.50 13.90
C VAL A 58 -16.48 0.91 12.97
N PRO A 59 -17.46 1.72 13.41
CA PRO A 59 -18.54 2.16 12.54
C PRO A 59 -18.03 2.86 11.27
N ALA A 60 -18.63 2.53 10.12
CA ALA A 60 -18.30 3.18 8.87
C ALA A 60 -18.70 4.66 8.90
N VAL A 61 -17.84 5.54 8.39
CA VAL A 61 -18.17 6.95 8.23
C VAL A 61 -18.81 7.14 6.86
N SER A 62 -20.08 7.54 6.84
CA SER A 62 -20.82 7.85 5.62
C SER A 62 -20.71 9.33 5.27
N GLY A 63 -20.68 9.65 3.97
CA GLY A 63 -20.70 11.02 3.46
C GLY A 63 -19.31 11.53 3.10
N ASP A 64 -19.15 12.86 3.13
CA ASP A 64 -17.87 13.50 2.83
C ASP A 64 -16.83 13.20 3.92
N LEU A 65 -15.60 12.89 3.47
CA LEU A 65 -14.47 12.63 4.36
C LEU A 65 -13.80 13.94 4.76
N ASP A 66 -14.48 14.70 5.61
CA ASP A 66 -14.01 15.96 6.19
C ASP A 66 -13.28 15.77 7.55
N GLU A 67 -12.82 16.87 8.15
CA GLU A 67 -12.15 16.84 9.45
C GLU A 67 -13.05 16.34 10.59
N GLY A 68 -14.37 16.56 10.51
CA GLY A 68 -15.32 16.07 11.49
C GLY A 68 -15.49 14.55 11.41
N ALA A 69 -15.60 14.02 10.19
CA ALA A 69 -15.58 12.59 9.89
C ALA A 69 -14.30 11.93 10.42
N LYS A 70 -13.15 12.54 10.16
CA LYS A 70 -11.84 12.10 10.66
C LYS A 70 -11.78 12.05 12.19
N ALA A 71 -12.22 13.11 12.87
CA ALA A 71 -12.24 13.17 14.33
C ALA A 71 -13.14 12.06 14.96
N ARG A 72 -14.33 11.83 14.40
CA ARG A 72 -15.23 10.75 14.83
C ARG A 72 -14.60 9.37 14.63
N ALA A 73 -13.98 9.14 13.47
CA ALA A 73 -13.30 7.88 13.17
C ALA A 73 -12.14 7.62 14.13
N HIS A 74 -11.36 8.65 14.48
CA HIS A 74 -10.27 8.56 15.46
C HIS A 74 -10.79 8.19 16.86
N ALA A 75 -11.87 8.83 17.32
CA ALA A 75 -12.47 8.54 18.62
C ALA A 75 -12.98 7.10 18.70
N ALA A 76 -13.69 6.65 17.66
CA ALA A 76 -14.20 5.28 17.58
C ALA A 76 -13.05 4.24 17.51
N THR A 77 -12.00 4.54 16.75
CA THR A 77 -10.79 3.69 16.67
C THR A 77 -10.10 3.58 18.03
N ARG A 78 -9.95 4.69 18.77
CA ARG A 78 -9.36 4.67 20.12
C ARG A 78 -10.18 3.81 21.10
N ALA A 79 -11.52 3.93 21.05
CA ALA A 79 -12.40 3.12 21.87
C ALA A 79 -12.29 1.62 21.52
N ALA A 80 -12.24 1.29 20.22
CA ALA A 80 -12.07 -0.08 19.73
C ALA A 80 -10.72 -0.68 20.16
N ILE A 81 -9.62 0.09 20.09
CA ILE A 81 -8.32 -0.32 20.61
C ILE A 81 -8.40 -0.62 22.11
N GLY A 82 -9.01 0.26 22.90
CA GLY A 82 -9.19 0.05 24.34
C GLY A 82 -10.00 -1.22 24.66
N SER A 83 -11.10 -1.45 23.93
CA SER A 83 -11.91 -2.66 24.06
C SER A 83 -11.12 -3.93 23.72
N ALA A 84 -10.33 -3.90 22.65
CA ALA A 84 -9.48 -5.02 22.25
C ALA A 84 -8.42 -5.34 23.31
N LEU A 85 -7.75 -4.31 23.86
CA LEU A 85 -6.75 -4.48 24.92
C LEU A 85 -7.35 -5.03 26.23
N ALA A 86 -8.61 -4.72 26.53
CA ALA A 86 -9.31 -5.27 27.70
C ALA A 86 -9.77 -6.72 27.49
N ARG A 87 -10.06 -7.12 26.24
CA ARG A 87 -10.63 -8.43 25.90
C ARG A 87 -9.56 -9.49 25.57
N PHE A 88 -8.41 -9.08 25.05
CA PHE A 88 -7.39 -9.98 24.54
C PHE A 88 -6.04 -9.74 25.23
N PRO A 89 -5.24 -10.80 25.48
CA PRO A 89 -3.88 -10.67 26.01
C PRO A 89 -2.93 -10.21 24.90
N VAL A 90 -3.00 -8.94 24.51
CA VAL A 90 -2.25 -8.39 23.38
C VAL A 90 -0.76 -8.26 23.71
N ASP A 91 0.08 -8.89 22.88
CA ASP A 91 1.54 -8.86 23.00
C ASP A 91 2.16 -7.68 22.24
N LEU A 92 1.54 -7.28 21.12
CA LEU A 92 1.98 -6.18 20.26
C LEU A 92 0.78 -5.50 19.60
N VAL A 93 0.82 -4.17 19.49
CA VAL A 93 -0.11 -3.39 18.66
C VAL A 93 0.60 -2.92 17.39
N HIS A 94 -0.01 -3.11 16.23
CA HIS A 94 0.53 -2.69 14.94
C HIS A 94 -0.41 -1.71 14.23
N LEU A 95 0.01 -0.46 14.06
CA LEU A 95 -0.76 0.64 13.48
C LEU A 95 -0.36 0.88 12.02
N HIS A 96 -1.36 1.04 11.14
CA HIS A 96 -1.14 1.27 9.70
C HIS A 96 -1.55 2.67 9.21
N GLY A 97 -2.40 3.38 9.95
CA GLY A 97 -2.97 4.65 9.52
C GLY A 97 -1.98 5.83 9.52
N ILE A 98 -2.13 6.80 8.62
CA ILE A 98 -1.29 8.03 8.59
C ILE A 98 -1.42 8.82 9.89
N ASP A 99 -2.62 8.80 10.46
CA ASP A 99 -2.98 9.53 11.68
C ASP A 99 -2.81 8.67 12.94
N PHE A 100 -1.98 7.62 12.91
CA PHE A 100 -1.83 6.69 14.04
C PHE A 100 -1.53 7.37 15.37
N HIS A 101 -0.77 8.46 15.34
CA HIS A 101 -0.42 9.28 16.50
C HIS A 101 -1.65 9.81 17.24
N ALA A 102 -2.75 10.05 16.51
CA ALA A 102 -3.98 10.56 17.09
C ALA A 102 -4.69 9.51 17.95
N TYR A 103 -4.51 8.21 17.74
CA TYR A 103 -5.22 7.13 18.45
C TYR A 103 -4.30 6.06 19.04
N LEU A 104 -3.10 6.46 19.45
CA LEU A 104 -2.19 5.60 20.21
C LEU A 104 -2.86 5.03 21.48
N PRO A 105 -2.64 3.75 21.81
CA PRO A 105 -3.11 3.16 23.06
C PRO A 105 -2.34 3.72 24.28
N PRO A 106 -2.87 3.58 25.51
CA PRO A 106 -2.10 3.85 26.72
C PRO A 106 -0.84 2.96 26.82
N PRO A 107 0.09 3.26 27.75
CA PRO A 107 1.23 2.38 28.04
C PRO A 107 0.78 0.93 28.31
N GLY A 108 1.58 -0.04 27.87
CA GLY A 108 1.22 -1.46 27.93
C GLY A 108 2.04 -2.26 26.90
N PRO A 109 1.42 -2.90 25.90
CA PRO A 109 2.17 -3.58 24.84
C PRO A 109 3.03 -2.61 24.01
N PRO A 110 4.16 -3.09 23.46
CA PRO A 110 4.88 -2.36 22.42
C PRO A 110 3.95 -2.05 21.24
N VAL A 111 4.21 -0.91 20.62
CA VAL A 111 3.50 -0.43 19.45
C VAL A 111 4.50 -0.40 18.29
N LEU A 112 4.13 -0.99 17.16
CA LEU A 112 4.75 -0.78 15.87
C LEU A 112 3.83 0.12 15.05
N ALA A 113 4.36 1.15 14.40
CA ALA A 113 3.65 1.93 13.41
C ALA A 113 4.41 1.87 12.07
N THR A 114 3.74 1.36 11.04
CA THR A 114 4.32 1.33 9.69
C THR A 114 3.91 2.59 8.92
N LEU A 115 4.92 3.30 8.41
CA LEU A 115 4.75 4.50 7.61
C LEU A 115 4.44 4.10 6.16
N HIS A 116 3.16 4.09 5.79
CA HIS A 116 2.73 3.74 4.42
C HIS A 116 2.80 4.90 3.43
N LEU A 117 2.98 6.14 3.91
CA LEU A 117 3.02 7.38 3.11
C LEU A 117 4.37 8.10 3.24
N PRO A 118 4.68 9.09 2.39
CA PRO A 118 5.93 9.84 2.49
C PRO A 118 6.16 10.38 3.90
N PRO A 119 7.37 10.25 4.48
CA PRO A 119 7.65 10.75 5.83
C PRO A 119 7.30 12.24 6.01
N SER A 120 7.47 13.06 4.97
CA SER A 120 7.11 14.48 4.97
C SER A 120 5.62 14.78 5.14
N TRP A 121 4.75 13.77 5.01
CA TRP A 121 3.31 13.92 5.22
C TRP A 121 2.88 13.63 6.65
N TYR A 122 3.80 13.13 7.49
CA TYR A 122 3.55 12.89 8.90
C TYR A 122 3.90 14.12 9.73
N PRO A 123 3.10 14.47 10.75
CA PRO A 123 3.48 15.50 11.70
C PRO A 123 4.67 15.03 12.56
N ALA A 124 5.40 15.98 13.13
CA ALA A 124 6.60 15.69 13.92
C ALA A 124 6.32 14.74 15.11
N GLU A 125 5.16 14.85 15.74
CA GLU A 125 4.71 13.96 16.83
C GLU A 125 4.50 12.51 16.41
N ALA A 126 4.15 12.25 15.15
CA ALA A 126 4.07 10.89 14.62
C ALA A 126 5.46 10.30 14.40
N LEU A 127 6.40 11.10 13.89
CA LEU A 127 7.79 10.67 13.65
C LEU A 127 8.63 10.61 14.93
N ARG A 128 8.19 11.27 16.01
CA ARG A 128 8.85 11.29 17.33
C ARG A 128 7.84 10.97 18.42
N PRO A 129 7.33 9.73 18.48
CA PRO A 129 6.28 9.38 19.43
C PRO A 129 6.79 9.51 20.87
N SER A 130 6.05 10.27 21.69
CA SER A 130 6.33 10.45 23.12
C SER A 130 6.01 9.21 23.95
N ARG A 131 5.05 8.38 23.47
CA ARG A 131 4.68 7.13 24.12
C ARG A 131 5.88 6.15 24.11
N PRO A 132 6.29 5.60 25.27
CA PRO A 132 7.37 4.61 25.34
C PRO A 132 7.03 3.36 24.52
N ASP A 133 8.04 2.58 24.15
CA ASP A 133 7.91 1.36 23.34
C ASP A 133 7.06 1.51 22.06
N THR A 134 7.09 2.70 21.46
CA THR A 134 6.53 2.95 20.13
C THR A 134 7.67 2.95 19.12
N TRP A 135 7.58 2.08 18.13
CA TRP A 135 8.58 1.85 17.10
C TRP A 135 7.99 2.23 15.74
N LEU A 136 8.81 2.84 14.90
CA LEU A 136 8.45 3.24 13.55
C LEU A 136 9.16 2.37 12.54
N HIS A 137 8.54 2.21 11.39
CA HIS A 137 9.03 1.33 10.35
C HIS A 137 8.63 1.82 8.95
N CYS A 138 9.51 1.64 7.97
CA CYS A 138 9.30 2.03 6.57
C CYS A 138 9.10 0.83 5.65
N VAL A 139 8.34 1.02 4.57
CA VAL A 139 7.94 -0.04 3.62
C VAL A 139 8.84 -0.15 2.39
N SER A 140 9.97 0.56 2.38
CA SER A 140 11.09 0.40 1.43
C SER A 140 12.37 1.03 1.99
N ASP A 141 13.51 0.62 1.44
CA ASP A 141 14.82 1.17 1.79
C ASP A 141 14.94 2.64 1.35
N ILE A 142 14.45 3.00 0.17
CA ILE A 142 14.39 4.41 -0.28
C ILE A 142 13.59 5.28 0.71
N GLN A 143 12.43 4.80 1.17
CA GLN A 143 11.64 5.57 2.14
C GLN A 143 12.38 5.71 3.47
N HIS A 144 13.03 4.63 3.94
CA HIS A 144 13.81 4.64 5.17
C HIS A 144 14.98 5.61 5.08
N ALA A 145 15.72 5.63 3.97
CA ALA A 145 16.81 6.57 3.72
C ALA A 145 16.33 8.04 3.66
N ALA A 146 15.09 8.27 3.24
CA ALA A 146 14.47 9.60 3.22
C ALA A 146 13.83 9.99 4.56
N CYS A 147 13.72 9.07 5.53
CA CYS A 147 13.17 9.35 6.84
C CYS A 147 14.26 9.88 7.77
N SER A 148 13.96 10.89 8.59
CA SER A 148 14.91 11.37 9.60
C SER A 148 15.25 10.24 10.58
N GLU A 149 16.54 9.96 10.75
CA GLU A 149 16.99 8.94 11.69
C GLU A 149 16.55 9.28 13.12
N GLY A 150 16.10 8.27 13.85
CA GLY A 150 15.74 8.37 15.25
C GLY A 150 15.83 7.01 15.93
N PRO A 151 16.05 6.95 17.26
CA PRO A 151 16.30 5.69 17.97
C PRO A 151 15.13 4.71 17.93
N ARG A 152 13.95 5.17 17.50
CA ARG A 152 12.71 4.38 17.38
C ARG A 152 12.42 3.93 15.95
N LEU A 153 13.18 4.39 14.95
CA LEU A 153 13.04 3.95 13.57
C LEU A 153 13.79 2.63 13.39
N LEU A 154 13.05 1.59 13.01
CA LEU A 154 13.55 0.25 12.74
C LEU A 154 13.91 0.09 11.26
N PRO A 155 14.79 -0.88 10.91
CA PRO A 155 15.11 -1.20 9.52
C PRO A 155 13.85 -1.45 8.68
N ALA A 156 13.88 -1.04 7.42
CA ALA A 156 12.75 -1.22 6.50
C ALA A 156 12.41 -2.71 6.27
N ILE A 157 11.15 -2.95 5.95
CA ILE A 157 10.60 -4.24 5.51
C ILE A 157 9.83 -3.91 4.25
N PRO A 158 10.42 -4.17 3.07
CA PRO A 158 9.77 -3.89 1.80
C PRO A 158 8.43 -4.60 1.68
N ASN A 159 7.39 -3.89 1.20
CA ASN A 159 6.10 -4.56 0.99
C ASN A 159 6.20 -5.66 -0.08
N GLY A 160 5.50 -6.77 0.14
CA GLY A 160 5.31 -7.83 -0.83
C GLY A 160 3.92 -7.82 -1.46
N VAL A 161 3.75 -8.67 -2.47
CA VAL A 161 2.49 -8.96 -3.17
C VAL A 161 2.32 -10.47 -3.30
N ASP A 162 1.09 -10.93 -3.53
CA ASP A 162 0.81 -12.36 -3.77
C ASP A 162 1.23 -12.75 -5.20
N VAL A 163 2.54 -12.99 -5.36
CA VAL A 163 3.17 -13.28 -6.65
C VAL A 163 2.53 -14.52 -7.28
N GLU A 164 2.29 -15.56 -6.49
CA GLU A 164 1.68 -16.81 -6.91
C GLU A 164 0.26 -16.60 -7.42
N ALA A 165 -0.57 -15.81 -6.71
CA ALA A 165 -1.92 -15.53 -7.16
C ALA A 165 -1.97 -14.63 -8.42
N LEU A 166 -0.96 -13.77 -8.61
CA LEU A 166 -0.84 -12.86 -9.76
C LEU A 166 -0.19 -13.50 -10.99
N GLN A 167 0.47 -14.65 -10.84
CA GLN A 167 1.02 -15.40 -11.96
C GLN A 167 -0.10 -15.88 -12.90
N ALA A 168 -0.22 -15.18 -14.01
CA ALA A 168 -1.05 -15.61 -15.14
C ALA A 168 -0.27 -15.42 -16.42
N ARG A 169 -0.54 -16.30 -17.40
CA ARG A 169 0.01 -16.19 -18.76
C ARG A 169 -1.14 -15.86 -19.70
N HIS A 170 -1.10 -14.68 -20.28
CA HIS A 170 -1.99 -14.25 -21.35
C HIS A 170 -1.17 -13.53 -22.41
N ALA A 171 -1.60 -13.62 -23.67
CA ALA A 171 -1.02 -12.81 -24.73
C ALA A 171 -1.19 -11.32 -24.38
N LYS A 172 -0.10 -10.56 -24.55
CA LYS A 172 -0.09 -9.11 -24.41
C LYS A 172 -1.01 -8.49 -25.45
N ARG A 173 -1.76 -7.46 -25.05
CA ARG A 173 -2.66 -6.67 -25.90
C ARG A 173 -2.08 -5.28 -26.11
N GLY A 174 -2.57 -4.59 -27.13
CA GLY A 174 -2.06 -3.28 -27.54
C GLY A 174 -2.46 -2.10 -26.66
N TYR A 175 -2.76 -2.26 -25.37
CA TYR A 175 -3.13 -1.15 -24.47
C TYR A 175 -2.14 -0.97 -23.31
N ALA A 176 -1.95 0.27 -22.89
CA ALA A 176 -1.32 0.63 -21.63
C ALA A 176 -2.37 0.70 -20.50
N MET A 177 -1.93 0.61 -19.25
CA MET A 177 -2.82 0.65 -18.10
C MET A 177 -2.31 1.62 -17.03
N VAL A 178 -3.23 2.29 -16.33
CA VAL A 178 -3.01 2.95 -15.03
C VAL A 178 -3.89 2.25 -14.02
N LEU A 179 -3.36 2.02 -12.82
CA LEU A 179 -4.09 1.38 -11.74
C LEU A 179 -3.77 2.01 -10.38
N GLY A 180 -4.79 2.42 -9.64
CA GLY A 180 -4.64 2.93 -8.28
C GLY A 180 -5.72 3.93 -7.89
N ARG A 181 -5.49 4.67 -6.79
CA ARG A 181 -6.33 5.81 -6.40
C ARG A 181 -6.31 6.87 -7.51
N ILE A 182 -7.45 7.48 -7.78
CA ILE A 182 -7.55 8.59 -8.73
C ILE A 182 -7.47 9.90 -7.95
N CYS A 183 -6.25 10.45 -7.89
CA CYS A 183 -5.92 11.64 -7.11
C CYS A 183 -4.71 12.38 -7.71
N PRO A 184 -4.51 13.67 -7.38
CA PRO A 184 -3.46 14.50 -7.97
C PRO A 184 -2.07 13.87 -7.89
N GLU A 185 -1.73 13.28 -6.74
CA GLU A 185 -0.40 12.73 -6.49
C GLU A 185 -0.02 11.53 -7.39
N LYS A 186 -1.02 10.86 -7.98
CA LYS A 186 -0.81 9.70 -8.87
C LYS A 186 -0.62 10.08 -10.34
N GLY A 187 -0.80 11.35 -10.71
CA GLY A 187 -0.44 11.84 -12.05
C GLY A 187 -1.22 11.20 -13.21
N VAL A 188 -2.43 10.68 -12.99
CA VAL A 188 -3.25 10.00 -14.04
C VAL A 188 -3.39 10.85 -15.33
N HIS A 189 -3.49 12.17 -15.23
CA HIS A 189 -3.52 13.09 -16.38
C HIS A 189 -2.25 13.01 -17.24
N VAL A 190 -1.07 12.84 -16.63
CA VAL A 190 0.22 12.64 -17.31
C VAL A 190 0.19 11.34 -18.13
N ALA A 191 -0.31 10.25 -17.55
CA ALA A 191 -0.43 8.97 -18.27
C ALA A 191 -1.43 9.05 -19.44
N LEU A 192 -2.53 9.78 -19.26
CA LEU A 192 -3.51 10.03 -20.33
C LEU A 192 -2.88 10.79 -21.49
N GLU A 193 -2.06 11.79 -21.19
CA GLU A 193 -1.35 12.58 -22.18
C GLU A 193 -0.26 11.79 -22.90
N ALA A 194 0.57 11.03 -22.17
CA ALA A 194 1.58 10.16 -22.74
C ALA A 194 0.98 9.09 -23.66
N ALA A 195 -0.14 8.48 -23.25
CA ALA A 195 -0.85 7.49 -24.07
C ALA A 195 -1.47 8.12 -25.33
N LYS A 196 -1.99 9.35 -25.23
CA LYS A 196 -2.48 10.13 -26.38
C LYS A 196 -1.34 10.41 -27.36
N LEU A 197 -0.19 10.87 -26.87
CA LEU A 197 0.99 11.16 -27.68
C LEU A 197 1.53 9.90 -28.38
N ALA A 198 1.55 8.75 -27.68
CA ALA A 198 1.94 7.46 -28.24
C ALA A 198 0.90 6.85 -29.21
N GLY A 199 -0.32 7.39 -29.29
CA GLY A 199 -1.41 6.79 -30.05
C GLY A 199 -1.83 5.40 -29.53
N VAL A 200 -1.59 5.09 -28.26
CA VAL A 200 -1.86 3.79 -27.64
C VAL A 200 -3.10 3.88 -26.74
N PRO A 201 -4.05 2.93 -26.84
CA PRO A 201 -5.18 2.89 -25.91
C PRO A 201 -4.74 2.80 -24.44
N LEU A 202 -5.41 3.54 -23.56
CA LEU A 202 -5.17 3.54 -22.12
C LEU A 202 -6.41 3.07 -21.36
N LEU A 203 -6.24 2.10 -20.48
CA LEU A 203 -7.24 1.74 -19.47
C LEU A 203 -6.85 2.35 -18.13
N VAL A 204 -7.72 3.21 -17.59
CA VAL A 204 -7.59 3.79 -16.25
C VAL A 204 -8.53 3.03 -15.32
N ALA A 205 -7.97 2.24 -14.42
CA ALA A 205 -8.71 1.52 -13.40
C ALA A 205 -8.38 2.08 -12.01
N GLY A 206 -9.38 2.30 -11.17
CA GLY A 206 -9.13 2.97 -9.91
C GLY A 206 -10.37 3.54 -9.26
N GLU A 207 -10.20 3.94 -8.01
CA GLU A 207 -11.26 4.52 -7.19
C GLU A 207 -11.05 6.03 -7.01
N VAL A 208 -12.10 6.79 -7.27
CA VAL A 208 -12.19 8.21 -6.91
C VAL A 208 -12.81 8.26 -5.50
N PHE A 209 -11.96 8.33 -4.48
CA PHE A 209 -12.43 8.46 -3.09
C PHE A 209 -13.18 9.77 -2.88
N PRO A 210 -14.14 9.84 -1.93
CA PRO A 210 -14.98 11.00 -1.67
C PRO A 210 -14.26 12.11 -0.88
N TYR A 211 -13.03 12.43 -1.30
CA TYR A 211 -12.31 13.64 -0.91
C TYR A 211 -12.56 14.70 -1.98
N ASP A 212 -12.79 15.94 -1.55
CA ASP A 212 -13.01 17.08 -2.46
C ASP A 212 -11.88 17.20 -3.50
N SER A 213 -10.62 17.08 -3.06
CA SER A 213 -9.45 17.12 -3.95
C SER A 213 -9.44 16.01 -5.00
N HIS A 214 -9.92 14.80 -4.68
CA HIS A 214 -9.99 13.68 -5.62
C HIS A 214 -11.10 13.87 -6.65
N ARG A 215 -12.27 14.36 -6.22
CA ARG A 215 -13.40 14.63 -7.11
C ARG A 215 -13.09 15.75 -8.08
N ARG A 216 -12.54 16.88 -7.59
CA ARG A 216 -12.08 17.99 -8.45
C ARG A 216 -11.03 17.52 -9.45
N TYR A 217 -10.03 16.79 -8.99
CA TYR A 217 -9.01 16.22 -9.87
C TYR A 217 -9.61 15.30 -10.94
N PHE A 218 -10.57 14.44 -10.59
CA PHE A 218 -11.23 13.60 -11.58
C PHE A 218 -12.01 14.44 -12.61
N ASP A 219 -12.77 15.43 -12.17
CA ASP A 219 -13.64 16.22 -13.05
C ASP A 219 -12.87 17.22 -13.93
N GLU A 220 -11.80 17.81 -13.40
CA GLU A 220 -11.00 18.84 -14.06
C GLU A 220 -9.86 18.23 -14.90
N GLU A 221 -9.18 17.19 -14.40
CA GLU A 221 -7.98 16.67 -15.03
C GLU A 221 -8.17 15.33 -15.75
N VAL A 222 -8.96 14.42 -15.20
CA VAL A 222 -9.10 13.06 -15.75
C VAL A 222 -10.22 13.00 -16.80
N ARG A 223 -11.45 13.37 -16.42
CA ARG A 223 -12.67 13.25 -17.22
C ARG A 223 -12.55 13.94 -18.59
N PRO A 224 -12.01 15.16 -18.73
CA PRO A 224 -11.92 15.84 -20.03
C PRO A 224 -10.93 15.18 -21.00
N ARG A 225 -10.00 14.36 -20.50
CA ARG A 225 -8.98 13.65 -21.28
C ARG A 225 -9.40 12.22 -21.67
N LEU A 226 -10.58 11.77 -21.25
CA LEU A 226 -11.13 10.46 -21.62
C LEU A 226 -11.84 10.50 -22.97
N ASP A 227 -11.77 9.39 -23.72
CA ASP A 227 -12.45 9.23 -25.00
C ASP A 227 -12.59 7.73 -25.39
N ARG A 228 -12.72 7.43 -26.69
CA ARG A 228 -12.84 6.06 -27.20
C ARG A 228 -11.62 5.16 -26.96
N GLN A 229 -10.39 5.69 -26.91
CA GLN A 229 -9.19 4.88 -26.65
C GLN A 229 -8.62 5.09 -25.24
N ARG A 230 -9.00 6.15 -24.52
CA ARG A 230 -8.61 6.40 -23.12
C ARG A 230 -9.82 6.30 -22.21
N ARG A 231 -9.96 5.17 -21.52
CA ARG A 231 -11.20 4.80 -20.82
C ARG A 231 -11.00 4.64 -19.33
N PHE A 232 -11.84 5.31 -18.54
CA PHE A 232 -12.00 5.02 -17.12
C PHE A 232 -12.94 3.83 -16.93
N VAL A 233 -12.50 2.82 -16.19
CA VAL A 233 -13.28 1.58 -15.94
C VAL A 233 -13.72 1.40 -14.49
N GLY A 234 -13.46 2.40 -13.64
CA GLY A 234 -13.80 2.37 -12.22
C GLY A 234 -12.90 1.42 -11.40
N PRO A 235 -13.29 1.17 -10.14
CA PRO A 235 -12.59 0.22 -9.28
C PRO A 235 -12.74 -1.21 -9.84
N ILE A 236 -11.71 -2.03 -9.66
CA ILE A 236 -11.68 -3.41 -10.13
C ILE A 236 -11.18 -4.34 -9.02
N GLY A 237 -11.86 -5.47 -8.84
CA GLY A 237 -11.40 -6.52 -7.91
C GLY A 237 -10.22 -7.33 -8.45
N PHE A 238 -9.65 -8.17 -7.59
CA PHE A 238 -8.40 -8.91 -7.81
C PHE A 238 -8.39 -9.70 -9.11
N ALA A 239 -9.44 -10.48 -9.40
CA ALA A 239 -9.51 -11.32 -10.59
C ALA A 239 -9.43 -10.50 -11.89
N ARG A 240 -10.14 -9.36 -11.94
CA ARG A 240 -10.13 -8.45 -13.09
C ARG A 240 -8.81 -7.66 -13.17
N LYS A 241 -8.26 -7.23 -12.04
CA LYS A 241 -6.93 -6.61 -11.91
C LYS A 241 -5.86 -7.51 -12.52
N ARG A 242 -5.76 -8.76 -12.06
CA ARG A 242 -4.81 -9.75 -12.59
C ARG A 242 -4.95 -9.90 -14.11
N ARG A 243 -6.15 -10.17 -14.61
CA ARG A 243 -6.40 -10.34 -16.04
C ARG A 243 -5.97 -9.13 -16.87
N LEU A 244 -6.33 -7.91 -16.42
CA LEU A 244 -6.02 -6.68 -17.15
C LEU A 244 -4.53 -6.34 -17.09
N LEU A 245 -3.88 -6.53 -15.94
CA LEU A 245 -2.44 -6.34 -15.82
C LEU A 245 -1.69 -7.33 -16.70
N THR A 246 -1.97 -8.63 -16.63
CA THR A 246 -1.29 -9.65 -17.45
C THR A 246 -1.39 -9.34 -18.94
N ALA A 247 -2.56 -8.88 -19.41
CA ALA A 247 -2.78 -8.57 -20.81
C ALA A 247 -2.30 -7.16 -21.23
N ALA A 248 -1.99 -6.26 -20.30
CA ALA A 248 -1.51 -4.92 -20.64
C ALA A 248 -0.11 -4.99 -21.27
N ARG A 249 0.13 -4.12 -22.26
CA ARG A 249 1.46 -3.87 -22.86
C ARG A 249 2.43 -3.39 -21.78
N CYS A 250 2.01 -2.41 -21.00
CA CYS A 250 2.75 -1.83 -19.89
C CYS A 250 1.79 -1.22 -18.86
N LEU A 251 2.30 -1.04 -17.64
CA LEU A 251 1.70 -0.20 -16.61
C LEU A 251 2.40 1.16 -16.61
N LEU A 252 1.63 2.25 -16.55
CA LEU A 252 2.15 3.62 -16.40
C LEU A 252 1.98 4.06 -14.94
N VAL A 253 3.07 4.55 -14.34
CA VAL A 253 3.10 5.07 -12.96
C VAL A 253 3.81 6.44 -12.91
N PRO A 254 3.16 7.52 -13.39
CA PRO A 254 3.72 8.88 -13.37
C PRO A 254 3.51 9.57 -12.00
N SER A 255 3.80 8.89 -10.89
CA SER A 255 3.52 9.43 -9.55
C SER A 255 4.30 10.73 -9.30
N LEU A 256 3.56 11.79 -8.94
CA LEU A 256 4.09 13.13 -8.69
C LEU A 256 4.52 13.32 -7.23
N ALA A 257 4.01 12.48 -6.33
CA ALA A 257 4.54 12.34 -4.98
C ALA A 257 5.48 11.13 -4.87
N PRO A 258 6.47 11.18 -3.95
CA PRO A 258 7.32 10.02 -3.68
C PRO A 258 6.50 8.78 -3.34
N GLU A 259 6.62 7.72 -4.14
CA GLU A 259 6.03 6.44 -3.76
C GLU A 259 6.82 5.83 -2.60
N THR A 260 6.13 5.27 -1.61
CA THR A 260 6.80 4.58 -0.49
C THR A 260 7.12 3.12 -0.82
N SER A 261 6.38 2.51 -1.74
CA SER A 261 6.58 1.11 -2.14
C SER A 261 6.14 0.79 -3.57
N SER A 262 5.04 1.40 -4.03
CA SER A 262 4.30 1.09 -5.26
C SER A 262 3.94 -0.40 -5.39
N LEU A 263 2.92 -0.84 -4.65
CA LEU A 263 2.38 -2.21 -4.79
C LEU A 263 2.00 -2.51 -6.23
N VAL A 264 1.35 -1.56 -6.92
CA VAL A 264 0.88 -1.77 -8.29
C VAL A 264 2.01 -2.05 -9.29
N ALA A 265 3.19 -1.44 -9.10
CA ALA A 265 4.37 -1.77 -9.91
C ALA A 265 4.85 -3.21 -9.66
N ARG A 266 4.87 -3.64 -8.39
CA ARG A 266 5.22 -5.01 -7.99
C ARG A 266 4.20 -6.03 -8.51
N GLU A 267 2.91 -5.68 -8.51
CA GLU A 267 1.85 -6.50 -9.08
C GLU A 267 1.97 -6.63 -10.60
N ALA A 268 2.25 -5.54 -11.30
CA ALA A 268 2.51 -5.56 -12.74
C ALA A 268 3.72 -6.44 -13.07
N ALA A 269 4.82 -6.30 -12.32
CA ALA A 269 5.99 -7.17 -12.48
C ALA A 269 5.63 -8.65 -12.28
N SER A 270 4.82 -8.98 -11.27
CA SER A 270 4.32 -10.35 -11.00
C SER A 270 3.47 -10.91 -12.15
N CYS A 271 2.72 -10.04 -12.84
CA CYS A 271 1.95 -10.38 -14.04
C CYS A 271 2.81 -10.49 -15.31
N GLY A 272 4.12 -10.19 -15.23
CA GLY A 272 5.02 -10.09 -16.38
C GLY A 272 4.73 -8.85 -17.23
N THR A 273 4.32 -7.75 -16.61
CA THR A 273 3.97 -6.50 -17.29
C THR A 273 5.03 -5.44 -16.98
N PRO A 274 5.72 -4.93 -18.01
CA PRO A 274 6.70 -3.87 -17.86
C PRO A 274 6.07 -2.62 -17.23
N VAL A 275 6.83 -1.93 -16.38
CA VAL A 275 6.39 -0.71 -15.71
C VAL A 275 7.14 0.49 -16.27
N ILE A 276 6.42 1.51 -16.72
CA ILE A 276 7.00 2.79 -17.13
C ILE A 276 6.63 3.81 -16.06
N ALA A 277 7.64 4.39 -15.40
CA ALA A 277 7.42 5.18 -14.20
C ALA A 277 8.32 6.41 -14.15
N PHE A 278 7.86 7.43 -13.43
CA PHE A 278 8.75 8.48 -12.96
C PHE A 278 9.61 7.95 -11.80
N PRO A 279 10.92 8.23 -11.74
CA PRO A 279 11.82 7.73 -10.70
C PRO A 279 11.64 8.49 -9.37
N ASN A 280 10.43 8.39 -8.81
CA ASN A 280 10.00 9.14 -7.63
C ASN A 280 9.75 8.20 -6.44
N GLY A 281 10.61 8.27 -5.44
CA GLY A 281 10.59 7.36 -4.29
C GLY A 281 10.90 5.91 -4.70
N ALA A 282 10.16 4.95 -4.13
CA ALA A 282 10.37 3.52 -4.28
C ALA A 282 10.17 2.98 -5.71
N LEU A 283 9.69 3.79 -6.65
CA LEU A 283 9.61 3.41 -8.07
C LEU A 283 11.00 3.14 -8.67
N SER A 284 12.02 3.87 -8.23
CA SER A 284 13.41 3.66 -8.65
C SER A 284 13.95 2.29 -8.22
N ASP A 285 13.47 1.74 -7.11
CA ASP A 285 13.80 0.38 -6.66
C ASP A 285 12.93 -0.69 -7.32
N ALA A 286 11.64 -0.37 -7.53
CA ALA A 286 10.66 -1.31 -8.05
C ALA A 286 10.87 -1.63 -9.54
N VAL A 287 11.49 -0.71 -10.29
CA VAL A 287 11.70 -0.83 -11.74
C VAL A 287 13.19 -0.83 -12.05
N GLU A 288 13.68 -1.95 -12.59
CA GLU A 288 15.03 -2.03 -13.16
C GLU A 288 14.98 -1.48 -14.60
N HIS A 289 15.52 -0.27 -14.82
CA HIS A 289 15.49 0.42 -16.12
C HIS A 289 16.03 -0.48 -17.24
N GLU A 290 15.30 -0.55 -18.35
CA GLU A 290 15.55 -1.39 -19.53
C GLU A 290 15.57 -2.91 -19.28
N ARG A 291 15.24 -3.36 -18.06
CA ARG A 291 15.17 -4.80 -17.71
C ARG A 291 13.78 -5.26 -17.31
N THR A 292 13.09 -4.48 -16.48
CA THR A 292 11.71 -4.79 -16.06
C THR A 292 10.73 -3.67 -16.42
N GLY A 293 11.20 -2.65 -17.13
CA GLY A 293 10.45 -1.44 -17.41
C GLY A 293 11.37 -0.25 -17.74
N PHE A 294 10.81 0.95 -17.70
CA PHE A 294 11.53 2.18 -18.02
C PHE A 294 11.29 3.25 -16.95
N LEU A 295 12.37 3.81 -16.45
CA LEU A 295 12.36 5.04 -15.67
C LEU A 295 12.52 6.24 -16.62
N VAL A 296 11.57 7.16 -16.58
CA VAL A 296 11.46 8.32 -17.49
C VAL A 296 11.14 9.59 -16.70
N HIS A 297 11.36 10.78 -17.26
CA HIS A 297 11.25 12.03 -16.50
C HIS A 297 10.14 12.97 -16.97
N ASP A 298 9.52 12.70 -18.12
CA ASP A 298 8.49 13.54 -18.72
C ASP A 298 7.48 12.72 -19.56
N VAL A 299 6.48 13.42 -20.10
CA VAL A 299 5.38 12.84 -20.89
C VAL A 299 5.90 12.26 -22.20
N GLU A 300 6.81 12.96 -22.86
CA GLU A 300 7.39 12.60 -24.15
C GLU A 300 8.22 11.32 -24.05
N ALA A 301 9.10 11.22 -23.06
CA ALA A 301 9.89 10.02 -22.79
C ALA A 301 8.98 8.86 -22.35
N MET A 302 7.91 9.13 -21.57
CA MET A 302 6.93 8.11 -21.24
C MET A 302 6.21 7.59 -22.50
N ALA A 303 5.81 8.48 -23.42
CA ALA A 303 5.18 8.10 -24.68
C ALA A 303 6.13 7.26 -25.56
N ALA A 304 7.40 7.65 -25.66
CA ALA A 304 8.42 6.87 -26.37
C ALA A 304 8.61 5.47 -25.74
N ALA A 305 8.69 5.40 -24.41
CA ALA A 305 8.85 4.15 -23.68
C ALA A 305 7.64 3.20 -23.84
N ILE A 306 6.42 3.71 -24.08
CA ILE A 306 5.25 2.86 -24.36
C ILE A 306 5.48 2.00 -25.61
N HIS A 307 6.12 2.53 -26.65
CA HIS A 307 6.45 1.75 -27.84
C HIS A 307 7.51 0.69 -27.57
N ARG A 308 8.52 1.06 -26.76
CA ARG A 308 9.63 0.20 -26.33
C ARG A 308 9.25 -0.87 -25.32
N ALA A 309 8.06 -0.81 -24.69
CA ALA A 309 7.61 -1.78 -23.71
C ALA A 309 7.66 -3.25 -24.21
N GLY A 310 7.56 -3.48 -25.52
CA GLY A 310 7.69 -4.81 -26.12
C GLY A 310 9.12 -5.38 -26.15
N GLU A 311 10.14 -4.55 -25.91
CA GLU A 311 11.55 -4.96 -25.80
C GLU A 311 11.81 -5.73 -24.49
N ILE A 312 10.96 -5.52 -23.47
CA ILE A 312 11.12 -6.13 -22.16
C ILE A 312 10.49 -7.53 -22.16
N ASP A 313 11.30 -8.53 -21.82
CA ASP A 313 10.82 -9.89 -21.64
C ASP A 313 9.87 -9.99 -20.43
N PRO A 314 8.61 -10.43 -20.62
CA PRO A 314 7.68 -10.66 -19.53
C PRO A 314 8.18 -11.62 -18.45
N GLU A 315 9.03 -12.59 -18.77
CA GLU A 315 9.55 -13.53 -17.76
C GLU A 315 10.58 -12.88 -16.85
N THR A 316 11.44 -12.00 -17.38
CA THR A 316 12.35 -11.17 -16.58
C THR A 316 11.60 -10.38 -15.51
N CYS A 317 10.45 -9.77 -15.85
CA CYS A 317 9.58 -9.11 -14.86
C CYS A 317 9.10 -10.08 -13.75
N ARG A 318 8.66 -11.29 -14.13
CA ARG A 318 8.15 -12.30 -13.17
C ARG A 318 9.25 -12.84 -12.27
N GLU A 319 10.45 -13.07 -12.80
CA GLU A 319 11.61 -13.53 -12.05
C GLU A 319 12.02 -12.51 -10.99
N THR A 320 12.10 -11.23 -11.37
CA THR A 320 12.36 -10.14 -10.41
C THR A 320 11.29 -10.09 -9.33
N ALA A 321 10.01 -10.24 -9.68
CA ALA A 321 8.92 -10.27 -8.70
C ALA A 321 9.01 -11.47 -7.74
N ARG A 322 9.28 -12.68 -8.24
CA ARG A 322 9.49 -13.88 -7.42
C ARG A 322 10.64 -13.70 -6.42
N ARG A 323 11.74 -13.10 -6.88
CA ARG A 323 12.95 -12.90 -6.06
C ARG A 323 12.77 -11.81 -5.00
N ARG A 324 12.08 -10.71 -5.31
CA ARG A 324 12.12 -9.48 -4.50
C ARG A 324 10.79 -9.10 -3.85
N PHE A 325 9.66 -9.47 -4.45
CA PHE A 325 8.36 -8.90 -4.12
C PHE A 325 7.37 -9.90 -3.54
N SER A 326 7.78 -11.13 -3.20
CA SER A 326 6.87 -12.11 -2.60
C SER A 326 6.35 -11.64 -1.24
N ARG A 327 5.04 -11.75 -1.02
CA ARG A 327 4.42 -11.51 0.28
C ARG A 327 5.02 -12.40 1.37
N HIS A 328 5.48 -13.61 1.04
CA HIS A 328 6.06 -14.53 2.01
C HIS A 328 7.35 -13.98 2.64
N ILE A 329 8.18 -13.29 1.84
CA ILE A 329 9.40 -12.62 2.32
C ILE A 329 9.01 -11.51 3.31
N MET A 330 8.06 -10.65 2.91
CA MET A 330 7.56 -9.56 3.75
C MET A 330 6.97 -10.09 5.07
N THR A 331 6.05 -11.05 5.00
CA THR A 331 5.34 -11.55 6.18
C THR A 331 6.27 -12.28 7.15
N ALA A 332 7.25 -13.04 6.64
CA ALA A 332 8.25 -13.69 7.50
C ALA A 332 9.07 -12.66 8.29
N ALA A 333 9.49 -11.56 7.65
CA ALA A 333 10.21 -10.48 8.31
C ALA A 333 9.37 -9.77 9.39
N TYR A 334 8.07 -9.54 9.13
CA TYR A 334 7.17 -8.99 10.15
C TYR A 334 6.98 -9.92 11.33
N LEU A 335 6.79 -11.23 11.10
CA LEU A 335 6.61 -12.21 12.17
C LEU A 335 7.85 -12.28 13.09
N ASP A 336 9.05 -12.27 12.51
CA ASP A 336 10.31 -12.19 13.26
C ASP A 336 10.41 -10.88 14.06
N LEU A 337 10.04 -9.75 13.45
CA LEU A 337 10.01 -8.47 14.15
C LEU A 337 9.00 -8.47 15.32
N TYR A 338 7.82 -9.06 15.14
CA TYR A 338 6.82 -9.16 16.19
C TYR A 338 7.35 -9.97 17.37
N ALA A 339 8.00 -11.10 17.11
CA ALA A 339 8.62 -11.91 18.16
C ALA A 339 9.70 -11.13 18.93
N LYS A 340 10.56 -10.38 18.23
CA LYS A 340 11.60 -9.54 18.85
C LYS A 340 11.02 -8.46 19.75
N LEU A 341 9.99 -7.74 19.28
CA LEU A 341 9.35 -6.66 20.04
C LEU A 341 8.60 -7.19 21.26
N ALA A 342 7.88 -8.32 21.11
CA ALA A 342 7.19 -8.97 22.23
C ALA A 342 8.16 -9.48 23.30
N ALA A 343 9.28 -10.11 22.89
CA ALA A 343 10.29 -10.62 23.81
C ALA A 343 10.98 -9.51 24.63
N ARG A 344 11.25 -8.34 24.02
CA ARG A 344 11.83 -7.18 24.73
C ARG A 344 10.98 -6.76 25.93
N ARG A 345 9.64 -6.80 25.79
CA ARG A 345 8.72 -6.48 26.89
C ARG A 345 8.85 -7.49 28.03
N MET A 346 8.90 -8.79 27.71
CA MET A 346 9.01 -9.86 28.71
C MET A 346 10.30 -9.74 29.52
N ALA A 347 11.42 -9.42 28.86
CA ALA A 347 12.71 -9.22 29.54
C ALA A 347 12.68 -8.02 30.50
N LEU A 348 12.00 -6.92 30.12
CA LEU A 348 11.87 -5.73 30.98
C LEU A 348 10.93 -5.94 32.17
N HIS A 349 9.90 -6.79 32.04
CA HIS A 349 8.95 -7.08 33.13
C HIS A 349 9.37 -8.25 34.02
N GLY A 350 10.26 -9.14 33.56
CA GLY A 350 10.82 -10.23 34.37
C GLY A 350 12.05 -9.84 35.21
N ALA A 351 12.56 -8.62 35.02
CA ALA A 351 13.71 -8.07 35.76
C ALA A 351 13.32 -7.02 36.83
N ALA A 352 12.01 -6.81 37.04
CA ALA A 352 11.43 -5.89 38.03
C ALA A 352 10.67 -6.67 39.10
#